data_AF-M1IVY1-F1
#
_entry.id   AF-M1IVY1-F1
#
_cell.length_a   1.000
_cell.length_b   1.000
_cell.length_c   1.000
_cell.angle_alpha   90.00
_cell.angle_beta   90.00
_cell.angle_gamma   90.00
#
_symmetry.space_group_name_H-M   'P 1'
#
loop_
_entity.id
_entity.type
_entity.pdbx_description
1 polymer ?
#
loop_
_entity_poly.entity_id
_entity_poly.type
_entity_poly.pdbx_seq_one_letter_code
_entity_poly.pdbx_strand_id
1 'polypeptide(L)'
;MEWIEHLTPKEREVVTDFVFSNVKLSMKEMAQALGVTAMAVSKLRRHQIRPSDETLKRMYSILDDKKKVELLLNVRRMYEDILKEIDQELGKLGYARGDLSGQDRSI
;
A
#
# COMPACT_ATOMS: atom_id res chain seq x y z
N MET A 1 12.12 -0.57 4.53
CA MET A 1 10.64 -0.57 4.48
C MET A 1 10.24 -1.10 3.11
N GLU A 2 10.41 -2.41 2.93
CA GLU A 2 10.44 -3.06 1.61
C GLU A 2 9.04 -3.27 1.00
N TRP A 3 8.00 -3.38 1.83
CA TRP A 3 6.61 -3.58 1.36
C TRP A 3 6.12 -2.50 0.39
N ILE A 4 6.65 -1.27 0.48
CA ILE A 4 6.30 -0.15 -0.43
C ILE A 4 6.71 -0.45 -1.88
N GLU A 5 7.81 -1.19 -2.05
CA GLU A 5 8.41 -1.48 -3.36
C GLU A 5 7.55 -2.47 -4.16
N HIS A 6 6.72 -3.25 -3.46
CA HIS A 6 5.79 -4.22 -4.05
C HIS A 6 4.41 -3.64 -4.37
N LEU A 7 4.15 -2.38 -4.03
CA LEU A 7 2.83 -1.77 -4.25
C LEU A 7 2.58 -1.52 -5.73
N THR A 8 1.44 -2.01 -6.22
CA THR A 8 0.90 -1.66 -7.52
C THR A 8 0.55 -0.17 -7.58
N PRO A 9 0.43 0.45 -8.78
CA PRO A 9 0.01 1.84 -8.88
C PRO A 9 -1.29 2.16 -8.13
N LYS A 10 -2.24 1.23 -8.09
CA LYS A 10 -3.52 1.42 -7.39
C LYS A 10 -3.35 1.39 -5.87
N GLU A 11 -2.54 0.49 -5.35
CA GLU A 11 -2.24 0.42 -3.91
C GLU A 11 -1.48 1.66 -3.42
N ARG A 12 -0.61 2.23 -4.26
CA ARG A 12 0.07 3.49 -3.96
C ARG A 12 -0.90 4.66 -3.80
N GLU A 13 -1.98 4.70 -4.59
CA GLU A 13 -3.06 5.67 -4.42
C GLU A 13 -3.73 5.50 -3.05
N VAL A 14 -4.03 4.26 -2.64
CA VAL A 14 -4.63 3.98 -1.32
C VAL A 14 -3.75 4.48 -0.18
N VAL A 15 -2.44 4.23 -0.24
CA VAL A 15 -1.48 4.76 0.75
C VAL A 15 -1.49 6.29 0.77
N THR A 16 -1.48 6.90 -0.41
CA THR A 16 -1.46 8.36 -0.58
C THR A 16 -2.72 9.01 -0.01
N ASP A 17 -3.89 8.47 -0.33
CA ASP A 17 -5.19 8.97 0.14
C ASP A 17 -5.36 8.79 1.63
N PHE A 18 -4.91 7.65 2.16
CA PHE A 18 -4.92 7.42 3.60
C PHE A 18 -4.11 8.49 4.33
N VAL A 19 -2.89 8.78 3.85
CA VAL A 19 -2.02 9.78 4.48
C VAL A 19 -2.65 11.17 4.40
N PHE A 20 -3.10 11.61 3.22
CA PHE A 20 -3.74 12.92 3.07
C PHE A 20 -5.02 13.08 3.89
N SER A 21 -5.76 11.99 4.15
CA SER A 21 -6.99 12.03 4.94
C SER A 21 -6.76 12.01 6.44
N ASN A 22 -5.59 11.53 6.90
CA ASN A 22 -5.30 11.31 8.32
C ASN A 22 -4.28 12.28 8.91
N VAL A 23 -3.53 13.01 8.06
CA VAL A 23 -2.53 13.97 8.50
C VAL A 23 -3.11 15.39 8.50
N LYS A 24 -3.05 16.07 9.65
CA LYS A 24 -3.48 17.47 9.81
C LYS A 24 -2.36 18.46 9.48
N LEU A 25 -1.81 18.37 8.28
CA LEU A 25 -0.81 19.31 7.78
C LEU A 25 -1.41 20.17 6.67
N SER A 26 -1.06 21.45 6.66
CA SER A 26 -1.30 22.32 5.51
C SER A 26 -0.52 21.81 4.28
N MET A 27 -0.90 22.25 3.09
CA MET A 27 -0.16 21.88 1.86
C MET A 27 1.33 22.27 1.94
N LYS A 28 1.66 23.38 2.61
CA LYS A 28 3.04 23.86 2.76
C LYS A 28 3.84 22.95 3.69
N GLU A 29 3.28 22.59 4.84
CA GLU A 29 3.94 21.69 5.79
C GLU A 29 4.10 20.29 5.19
N MET A 30 3.09 19.81 4.46
CA MET A 30 3.17 18.55 3.74
C MET A 30 4.27 18.57 2.66
N ALA A 31 4.34 19.64 1.87
CA ALA A 31 5.38 19.80 0.86
C ALA A 31 6.78 19.77 1.48
N GLN A 32 6.97 20.47 2.61
CA GLN A 32 8.23 20.47 3.35
C GLN A 32 8.57 19.09 3.90
N ALA A 33 7.61 18.39 4.52
CA ALA A 33 7.84 17.07 5.11
C ALA A 33 8.20 16.02 4.04
N LEU A 34 7.58 16.11 2.86
CA LEU A 34 7.85 15.22 1.73
C LEU A 34 9.10 15.62 0.93
N GLY A 35 9.65 16.82 1.15
CA GLY A 35 10.77 17.34 0.36
C GLY A 35 10.40 17.62 -1.10
N VAL A 36 9.15 18.02 -1.36
CA VAL A 36 8.61 18.30 -2.71
C VAL A 36 7.98 19.68 -2.77
N THR A 37 7.57 20.12 -3.96
CA THR A 37 6.86 21.40 -4.13
C THR A 37 5.39 21.29 -3.71
N ALA A 38 4.77 22.40 -3.30
CA ALA A 38 3.32 22.42 -3.04
C ALA A 38 2.49 22.04 -4.28
N MET A 39 3.00 22.33 -5.48
CA MET A 39 2.39 21.88 -6.73
C MET A 39 2.45 20.35 -6.87
N ALA A 40 3.56 19.72 -6.50
CA ALA A 40 3.67 18.25 -6.50
C ALA A 40 2.69 17.63 -5.50
N VAL A 41 2.55 18.18 -4.29
CA VAL A 41 1.52 17.75 -3.33
C VAL A 41 0.11 17.86 -3.92
N SER A 42 -0.20 18.98 -4.58
CA SER A 42 -1.49 19.17 -5.25
C SER A 42 -1.75 18.12 -6.34
N LYS A 43 -0.74 17.80 -7.16
CA LYS A 43 -0.84 16.78 -8.21
C LYS A 43 -0.98 15.37 -7.61
N LEU A 44 -0.24 15.05 -6.55
CA LEU A 44 -0.34 13.77 -5.84
C LEU A 44 -1.75 13.56 -5.27
N ARG A 45 -2.30 14.57 -4.59
CA ARG A 45 -3.64 14.53 -4.01
C ARG A 45 -4.76 14.37 -5.04
N ARG A 46 -4.50 14.75 -6.31
CA ARG A 46 -5.45 14.59 -7.42
C ARG A 46 -5.13 13.40 -8.32
N HIS A 47 -4.21 12.52 -7.90
CA HIS A 47 -3.72 11.37 -8.69
C HIS A 47 -3.20 11.73 -10.09
N GLN A 48 -2.74 12.96 -10.28
CA GLN A 48 -2.19 13.42 -11.57
C GLN A 48 -0.73 12.98 -11.77
N ILE A 49 -0.05 12.62 -10.68
CA ILE A 49 1.29 12.04 -10.69
C ILE A 49 1.34 10.88 -9.69
N ARG A 50 2.21 9.91 -9.96
CA ARG A 50 2.44 8.78 -9.06
C ARG A 50 3.55 9.10 -8.06
N PRO A 51 3.39 8.78 -6.77
CA PRO A 51 4.46 8.94 -5.80
C PRO A 51 5.56 7.89 -6.04
N SER A 52 6.82 8.33 -5.93
CA SER A 52 7.97 7.42 -5.88
C SER A 52 7.99 6.64 -4.57
N ASP A 53 8.79 5.58 -4.50
CA ASP A 53 8.99 4.79 -3.27
C ASP A 53 9.48 5.67 -2.13
N GLU A 54 10.42 6.56 -2.42
CA GLU A 54 10.94 7.53 -1.46
C GLU A 54 9.86 8.50 -0.96
N THR A 55 8.96 8.94 -1.85
CA THR A 55 7.83 9.79 -1.47
C THR A 55 6.88 9.03 -0.54
N LEU A 56 6.56 7.77 -0.83
CA LEU A 56 5.71 6.93 0.01
C LEU A 56 6.36 6.63 1.37
N LYS A 57 7.68 6.39 1.40
CA LYS A 57 8.45 6.20 2.64
C LYS A 57 8.34 7.44 3.54
N ARG A 58 8.44 8.64 2.96
CA ARG A 58 8.23 9.93 3.68
C ARG A 58 6.79 10.16 4.11
N MET A 59 5.83 9.81 3.26
CA MET A 59 4.40 9.85 3.60
C MET A 59 4.06 8.91 4.77
N TYR A 60 4.69 7.74 4.83
CA TYR A 60 4.52 6.83 5.96
C TYR A 60 5.18 7.37 7.23
N SER A 61 6.34 8.02 7.12
CA SER A 61 7.08 8.51 8.29
C SER A 61 6.38 9.66 9.03
N ILE A 62 5.53 10.43 8.35
CA ILE A 62 4.76 11.53 8.97
C ILE A 62 3.53 11.04 9.74
N LEU A 63 3.14 9.77 9.63
CA LEU A 63 2.05 9.19 10.39
C LEU A 63 2.49 8.92 11.83
N ASP A 64 1.56 9.09 12.78
CA ASP A 64 1.71 8.52 14.12
C ASP A 64 1.60 6.99 14.08
N ASP A 65 2.03 6.32 15.15
CA ASP A 65 2.10 4.86 15.17
C ASP A 65 0.72 4.19 15.09
N LYS A 66 -0.33 4.83 15.62
CA LYS A 66 -1.70 4.34 15.47
C LYS A 66 -2.12 4.35 14.01
N LYS A 67 -1.85 5.43 13.29
CA LYS A 67 -2.17 5.58 11.86
C LYS A 67 -1.33 4.68 10.96
N LYS A 68 -0.08 4.42 11.34
CA LYS A 68 0.74 3.39 10.66
C LYS A 68 0.10 2.01 10.75
N VAL A 69 -0.34 1.60 11.94
CA VAL A 69 -1.02 0.31 12.12
C VAL A 69 -2.31 0.24 11.31
N GLU A 70 -3.14 1.30 11.36
CA GLU A 70 -4.37 1.37 10.56
C GLU A 70 -4.10 1.25 9.05
N LEU A 71 -3.08 1.94 8.53
CA LEU A 71 -2.66 1.85 7.13
C LEU A 71 -2.22 0.43 6.76
N LEU A 72 -1.36 -0.19 7.57
CA LEU A 72 -0.85 -1.53 7.30
C LEU A 72 -1.97 -2.58 7.32
N LEU A 73 -2.95 -2.44 8.22
CA LEU A 73 -4.14 -3.30 8.23
C LEU A 73 -5.00 -3.10 6.99
N ASN A 74 -5.11 -1.86 6.49
CA ASN A 74 -5.84 -1.58 5.25
C ASN A 74 -5.16 -2.23 4.03
N VAL A 75 -3.85 -2.04 3.89
CA VAL A 75 -3.04 -2.67 2.83
C VAL A 75 -3.11 -4.20 2.93
N ARG A 76 -2.98 -4.75 4.14
CA ARG A 76 -3.11 -6.19 4.37
C ARG A 76 -4.46 -6.73 3.89
N ARG A 77 -5.56 -6.04 4.21
CA ARG A 77 -6.91 -6.47 3.80
C ARG A 77 -7.06 -6.53 2.28
N MET A 78 -6.47 -5.58 1.56
CA MET A 78 -6.49 -5.61 0.09
C MET A 78 -5.87 -6.90 -0.48
N TYR A 79 -4.76 -7.36 0.11
CA TYR A 79 -4.15 -8.64 -0.29
C TYR A 79 -4.96 -9.85 0.19
N GLU A 80 -5.60 -9.78 1.36
CA GLU A 80 -6.46 -10.87 1.85
C GLU A 80 -7.66 -11.12 0.93
N ASP A 81 -8.26 -10.06 0.38
CA ASP A 81 -9.35 -10.18 -0.59
C ASP A 81 -8.87 -10.88 -1.87
N ILE A 82 -7.70 -10.49 -2.40
CA ILE A 82 -7.08 -11.13 -3.56
C ILE A 82 -6.74 -12.60 -3.28
N LEU A 83 -6.15 -12.90 -2.12
CA LEU A 83 -5.81 -14.28 -1.73
C LEU A 83 -7.06 -15.15 -1.63
N LYS A 84 -8.16 -14.60 -1.12
CA LYS A 84 -9.45 -15.30 -1.05
C LYS A 84 -10.03 -15.60 -2.43
N GLU A 85 -9.91 -14.67 -3.37
CA GLU A 85 -10.31 -14.90 -4.77
C GLU A 85 -9.46 -16.00 -5.41
N ILE A 86 -8.13 -15.97 -5.21
CA ILE A 86 -7.22 -17.01 -5.68
C ILE A 86 -7.59 -18.37 -5.08
N ASP A 87 -7.82 -18.46 -3.78
CA ASP A 87 -8.23 -19.69 -3.10
C ASP A 87 -9.54 -20.25 -3.69
N GLN A 88 -10.50 -19.39 -4.05
CA GLN A 88 -11.75 -19.80 -4.68
C GLN A 88 -11.53 -20.38 -6.08
N GLU A 89 -10.68 -19.76 -6.89
CA GLU A 89 -10.34 -20.27 -8.22
C GLU A 89 -9.58 -21.60 -8.13
N LEU A 90 -8.63 -21.73 -7.20
CA LEU A 90 -7.94 -23.00 -6.95
C LEU A 90 -8.91 -24.12 -6.56
N GLY A 91 -9.88 -23.81 -5.69
CA GLY A 91 -10.93 -24.76 -5.31
C GLY A 91 -11.78 -25.23 -6.50
N LYS A 92 -12.11 -24.34 -7.45
CA LYS A 92 -12.83 -24.71 -8.69
C LYS A 92 -12.01 -25.64 -9.59
N LEU A 93 -10.68 -25.52 -9.56
CA LEU A 93 -9.76 -26.38 -10.30
C LEU A 93 -9.41 -27.69 -9.57
N GLY A 94 -9.96 -27.91 -8.37
CA GLY A 94 -9.75 -29.12 -7.58
C GLY A 94 -8.49 -29.10 -6.71
N TYR A 95 -7.84 -27.95 -6.53
CA TYR A 95 -6.73 -27.79 -5.60
C TYR A 95 -7.24 -27.27 -4.25
N ALA A 96 -7.15 -28.08 -3.20
CA ALA A 96 -7.38 -27.62 -1.83
C ALA A 96 -6.08 -27.01 -1.27
N ARG A 97 -6.21 -26.10 -0.29
CA ARG A 97 -5.06 -25.42 0.37
C ARG A 97 -3.98 -26.36 0.90
N GLY A 98 -4.29 -27.64 1.16
CA GLY A 98 -3.36 -28.67 1.62
C GLY A 98 -2.59 -29.41 0.51
N ASP A 99 -3.03 -29.32 -0.75
CA ASP A 99 -2.46 -30.09 -1.87
C ASP A 99 -1.14 -29.50 -2.39
N LEU A 100 -0.92 -28.20 -2.17
CA LEU A 100 0.27 -27.47 -2.64
C LEU A 100 1.44 -27.50 -1.65
N SER A 101 1.21 -27.86 -0.37
CA SER A 101 2.26 -27.98 0.64
C SER A 101 3.09 -29.28 0.55
N GLY A 102 2.76 -30.18 -0.38
CA GLY A 102 3.35 -31.51 -0.50
C GLY A 102 4.36 -31.72 -1.64
N GLN A 103 4.60 -30.73 -2.50
CA GLN A 103 5.42 -30.95 -3.72
C GLN A 103 6.91 -30.59 -3.61
N ASP A 104 7.38 -30.08 -2.46
CA ASP A 104 8.81 -29.70 -2.26
C ASP A 104 9.59 -30.67 -1.36
N ARG A 105 9.35 -31.98 -1.50
CA ARG A 105 10.23 -33.02 -0.95
C ARG A 105 10.37 -34.18 -1.93
N SER A 106 11.09 -33.94 -3.02
CA SER A 106 11.95 -34.90 -3.73
C SER A 106 12.31 -34.32 -5.10
N ILE A 107 13.56 -33.87 -5.26
CA ILE A 107 14.61 -34.40 -6.16
C ILE A 107 15.92 -33.73 -5.74
#